data_AF-A0A6N7YLR9-F1
#
_entry.id   AF-A0A6N7YLR9-F1
#
_cell.length_a   1.000
_cell.length_b   1.000
_cell.length_c   1.000
_cell.angle_alpha   90.00
_cell.angle_beta   90.00
_cell.angle_gamma   90.00
#
_symmetry.space_group_name_H-M   'P 1'
#
loop_
_entity.id
_entity.type
_entity.pdbx_description
1 polymer ?
#
loop_
_entity_poly.entity_id
_entity_poly.type
_entity_poly.pdbx_seq_one_letter_code
_entity_poly.pdbx_strand_id
1 'polypeptide(L)'
;MEELDTKKYAGIDLGKTSVQFSIYREGQEEMSEESFPIAKEQQEAYIETGIHLVEEYMKEKEYQWSDYQAVHFSMQDPSEENRDKLKESVSEEFLKFHTVKVITHFRAFAEYVFHQERIMWDRNTLLLDYHDNQLSYVLIDQIRRSRQKAYRAVEKQIDLNEYRVVEGTPEQDANFGQMVKRFLVKNPANIIFLTGSGFEGNWMKKTLTYLCAGRRVFLGQNLYANGACLLGIHPIELMDEGMILMDGPDMVYHTVGVITTEAGKPQYVPITSIGREWYNTHGSVDIILDKSQRVDFFYHNTKENEIEGAACDIKGLPKRPPKTTRIRIEVRFTSSVEGVILLKDMGFGEMFPATGKITVFPFKLIS
;
A
#
# COMPACT_ATOMS: atom_id res chain seq x y z
N MET A 1 19.23 -20.28 29.50
CA MET A 1 19.23 -18.90 28.97
C MET A 1 18.44 -19.03 27.69
N GLU A 2 17.12 -18.96 27.82
CA GLU A 2 16.21 -19.05 26.67
C GLU A 2 16.57 -17.88 25.75
N GLU A 3 16.93 -18.17 24.49
CA GLU A 3 16.99 -17.14 23.47
C GLU A 3 15.66 -16.41 23.50
N LEU A 4 15.70 -15.12 23.85
CA LEU A 4 14.55 -14.24 23.70
C LEU A 4 14.06 -14.43 22.27
N ASP A 5 12.85 -14.95 22.12
CA ASP A 5 12.19 -15.19 20.85
C ASP A 5 12.10 -13.86 20.10
N THR A 6 13.11 -13.55 19.30
CA THR A 6 13.23 -12.27 18.60
C THR A 6 12.21 -12.30 17.49
N LYS A 7 11.21 -11.41 17.54
CA LYS A 7 10.19 -11.34 16.50
C LYS A 7 10.83 -11.21 15.12
N LYS A 8 10.34 -11.99 14.16
CA LYS A 8 10.76 -11.96 12.76
C LYS A 8 9.61 -11.47 11.89
N TYR A 9 9.95 -10.68 10.90
CA TYR A 9 9.01 -10.17 9.92
C TYR A 9 9.53 -10.50 8.54
N ALA A 10 8.63 -10.84 7.61
CA ALA A 10 8.99 -11.17 6.26
C ALA A 10 8.30 -10.26 5.25
N GLY A 11 9.06 -9.85 4.25
CA GLY A 11 8.55 -9.18 3.05
C GLY A 11 8.95 -9.95 1.82
N ILE A 12 8.00 -10.19 0.93
CA ILE A 12 8.22 -10.92 -0.32
C ILE A 12 7.81 -10.01 -1.47
N ASP A 13 8.77 -9.64 -2.32
CA ASP A 13 8.49 -8.93 -3.57
C ASP A 13 8.35 -9.91 -4.73
N LEU A 14 7.17 -9.94 -5.33
CA LEU A 14 6.85 -10.82 -6.45
C LEU A 14 7.07 -10.06 -7.76
N GLY A 15 8.31 -10.08 -8.25
CA GLY A 15 8.69 -9.55 -9.55
C GLY A 15 8.62 -10.60 -10.67
N LYS A 16 8.39 -10.16 -11.91
CA LYS A 16 8.33 -11.06 -13.08
C LYS A 16 9.66 -11.76 -13.38
N THR A 17 10.77 -11.05 -13.19
CA THR A 17 12.11 -11.55 -13.51
C THR A 17 12.83 -12.16 -12.31
N SER A 18 12.39 -11.82 -11.10
CA SER A 18 12.98 -12.29 -9.86
C SER A 18 12.02 -12.08 -8.71
N VAL A 19 12.12 -12.95 -7.70
CA VAL A 19 11.44 -12.78 -6.41
C VAL A 19 12.46 -12.41 -5.35
N GLN A 20 12.11 -11.47 -4.49
CA GLN A 20 12.97 -11.06 -3.38
C GLN A 20 12.31 -11.43 -2.07
N PHE A 21 13.13 -11.87 -1.13
CA PHE A 21 12.71 -12.27 0.20
C PHE A 21 13.55 -11.58 1.26
N SER A 22 12.91 -10.72 2.02
CA SER A 22 13.54 -9.96 3.11
C SER A 22 13.03 -10.44 4.45
N ILE A 23 13.94 -10.65 5.39
CA ILE A 23 13.64 -11.03 6.77
C ILE A 23 14.25 -10.00 7.72
N TYR A 24 13.39 -9.34 8.49
CA TYR A 24 13.81 -8.47 9.58
C TYR A 24 13.77 -9.23 10.92
N ARG A 25 14.85 -9.11 11.71
CA ARG A 25 14.95 -9.71 13.05
C ARG A 25 15.00 -8.60 14.09
N GLU A 26 13.90 -8.40 14.82
CA GLU A 26 13.73 -7.26 15.73
C GLU A 26 14.81 -7.20 16.81
N GLY A 27 15.19 -8.33 17.41
CA GLY A 27 16.21 -8.34 18.46
C GLY A 27 17.64 -8.09 17.99
N GLN A 28 17.89 -8.13 16.67
CA GLN A 28 19.19 -7.87 16.05
C GLN A 28 19.22 -6.53 15.29
N GLU A 29 18.06 -5.89 15.09
CA GLU A 29 17.88 -4.74 14.20
C GLU A 29 18.52 -4.97 12.81
N GLU A 30 18.42 -6.21 12.31
CA GLU A 30 19.09 -6.66 11.09
C GLU A 30 18.08 -7.12 10.03
N MET A 31 18.33 -6.72 8.79
CA MET A 31 17.61 -7.16 7.59
C MET A 31 18.51 -8.12 6.79
N SER A 32 18.03 -9.33 6.51
CA SER A 32 18.65 -10.25 5.55
C SER A 32 17.82 -10.30 4.27
N GLU A 33 18.46 -10.32 3.12
CA GLU A 33 17.83 -10.20 1.81
C GLU A 33 18.30 -11.33 0.89
N GLU A 34 17.37 -12.00 0.22
CA GLU A 34 17.64 -13.02 -0.78
C GLU A 34 16.89 -12.68 -2.07
N SER A 35 17.48 -13.04 -3.21
CA SER A 35 16.92 -12.77 -4.53
C SER A 35 17.01 -14.02 -5.39
N PHE A 36 15.86 -14.45 -5.90
CA PHE A 36 15.69 -15.65 -6.70
C PHE A 36 15.33 -15.26 -8.15
N PRO A 37 16.25 -15.41 -9.12
CA PRO A 37 15.93 -15.13 -10.52
C PRO A 37 14.91 -16.15 -11.05
N ILE A 38 13.95 -15.67 -11.85
CA ILE A 38 12.94 -16.51 -12.51
C ILE A 38 13.33 -16.71 -13.97
N ALA A 39 13.46 -17.98 -14.37
CA ALA A 39 13.77 -18.34 -15.75
C ALA A 39 12.70 -17.82 -16.72
N LYS A 40 13.11 -17.44 -17.94
CA LYS A 40 12.23 -16.77 -18.91
C LYS A 40 10.96 -17.56 -19.21
N GLU A 41 11.07 -18.90 -19.25
CA GLU A 41 9.96 -19.81 -19.54
C GLU A 41 8.94 -19.89 -18.39
N GLN A 42 9.30 -19.43 -17.19
CA GLN A 42 8.46 -19.47 -15.99
C GLN A 42 7.86 -18.10 -15.63
N GLN A 43 8.25 -17.02 -16.33
CA GLN A 43 7.82 -15.65 -15.99
C GLN A 43 6.31 -15.40 -16.19
N GLU A 44 5.62 -16.21 -17.00
CA GLU A 44 4.16 -16.14 -17.12
C GLU A 44 3.45 -16.58 -15.82
N ALA A 45 4.08 -17.49 -15.06
CA ALA A 45 3.61 -18.00 -13.77
C ALA A 45 4.51 -17.50 -12.63
N TYR A 46 5.00 -16.26 -12.72
CA TYR A 46 5.99 -15.72 -11.77
C TYR A 46 5.50 -15.71 -10.32
N ILE A 47 4.20 -15.58 -10.07
CA ILE A 47 3.62 -15.59 -8.71
C ILE A 47 3.79 -16.98 -8.08
N GLU A 48 3.31 -18.03 -8.75
CA GLU A 48 3.43 -19.42 -8.29
C GLU A 48 4.89 -19.83 -8.18
N THR A 49 5.68 -19.54 -9.22
CA THR A 49 7.12 -19.83 -9.26
C THR A 49 7.84 -19.12 -8.11
N GLY A 50 7.49 -17.86 -7.84
CA GLY A 50 8.06 -17.05 -6.79
C GLY A 50 7.81 -17.59 -5.39
N ILE A 51 6.55 -17.95 -5.09
CA ILE A 51 6.20 -18.58 -3.81
C ILE A 51 6.93 -19.90 -3.64
N HIS A 52 7.00 -20.72 -4.70
CA HIS A 52 7.72 -21.98 -4.67
C HIS A 52 9.20 -21.79 -4.33
N LEU A 53 9.90 -20.84 -4.97
CA LEU A 53 11.31 -20.55 -4.72
C LEU A 53 11.54 -20.09 -3.26
N VAL A 54 10.66 -19.26 -2.71
CA VAL A 54 10.74 -18.84 -1.31
C VAL A 54 10.54 -20.03 -0.36
N GLU A 55 9.55 -20.88 -0.61
CA GLU A 55 9.30 -22.06 0.22
C GLU A 55 10.41 -23.11 0.14
N GLU A 56 11.04 -23.31 -1.03
CA GLU A 56 12.23 -24.14 -1.17
C GLU A 56 13.39 -23.60 -0.35
N TYR A 57 13.67 -22.30 -0.47
CA TYR A 57 14.70 -21.64 0.33
C TYR A 57 14.42 -21.77 1.84
N MET A 58 13.17 -21.58 2.27
CA MET A 58 12.78 -21.75 3.67
C MET A 58 13.01 -23.18 4.15
N LYS A 59 12.68 -24.20 3.34
CA LYS A 59 12.96 -25.60 3.67
C LYS A 59 14.46 -25.86 3.82
N GLU A 60 15.29 -25.33 2.93
CA GLU A 60 16.75 -25.45 3.01
C GLU A 60 17.35 -24.78 4.26
N LYS A 61 16.76 -23.67 4.70
CA LYS A 61 17.17 -22.94 5.91
C LYS A 61 16.47 -23.40 7.18
N GLU A 62 15.62 -24.42 7.10
CA GLU A 62 14.79 -24.92 8.20
C GLU A 62 13.91 -23.83 8.85
N TYR A 63 13.45 -22.86 8.04
CA TYR A 63 12.50 -21.82 8.48
C TYR A 63 11.06 -22.30 8.38
N GLN A 64 10.23 -21.88 9.33
CA GLN A 64 8.79 -22.19 9.36
C GLN A 64 7.96 -20.92 9.29
N TRP A 65 6.76 -21.01 8.72
CA TRP A 65 5.84 -19.85 8.67
C TRP A 65 5.45 -19.35 10.06
N SER A 66 5.42 -20.22 11.07
CA SER A 66 5.19 -19.87 12.48
C SER A 66 6.30 -19.01 13.09
N ASP A 67 7.49 -18.96 12.49
CA ASP A 67 8.61 -18.17 13.01
C ASP A 67 8.42 -16.67 12.81
N TYR A 68 7.50 -16.28 11.92
CA TYR A 68 7.24 -14.90 11.56
C TYR A 68 5.97 -14.39 12.22
N GLN A 69 6.00 -13.13 12.65
CA GLN A 69 4.86 -12.45 13.27
C GLN A 69 3.97 -11.79 12.22
N ALA A 70 4.56 -11.42 11.08
CA ALA A 70 3.82 -11.01 9.89
C ALA A 70 4.61 -11.32 8.62
N VAL A 71 3.88 -11.66 7.56
CA VAL A 71 4.40 -11.81 6.20
C VAL A 71 3.55 -10.92 5.29
N HIS A 72 4.20 -10.04 4.54
CA HIS A 72 3.54 -9.18 3.56
C HIS A 72 4.16 -9.33 2.18
N PHE A 73 3.34 -9.11 1.16
CA PHE A 73 3.75 -9.21 -0.24
C PHE A 73 3.72 -7.84 -0.91
N SER A 74 4.72 -7.56 -1.74
CA SER A 74 4.66 -6.47 -2.71
C SER A 74 4.64 -7.02 -4.13
N MET A 75 3.98 -6.30 -5.03
CA MET A 75 3.99 -6.60 -6.46
C MET A 75 3.68 -5.35 -7.29
N GLN A 76 4.17 -5.34 -8.53
CA GLN A 76 3.97 -4.24 -9.48
C GLN A 76 2.52 -4.14 -9.95
N ASP A 77 1.88 -5.28 -10.23
CA ASP A 77 0.49 -5.35 -10.69
C ASP A 77 -0.35 -6.09 -9.63
N PRO A 78 -0.95 -5.36 -8.68
CA PRO A 78 -1.80 -5.94 -7.65
C PRO A 78 -3.25 -6.10 -8.12
N SER A 79 -3.52 -6.36 -9.41
CA SER A 79 -4.87 -6.64 -9.91
C SER A 79 -5.58 -7.75 -9.11
N GLU A 80 -6.92 -7.76 -9.15
CA GLU A 80 -7.71 -8.81 -8.48
C GLU A 80 -7.28 -10.22 -8.90
N GLU A 81 -7.03 -10.42 -10.20
CA GLU A 81 -6.52 -11.66 -10.77
C GLU A 81 -5.20 -12.09 -10.12
N ASN A 82 -4.21 -11.21 -10.03
CA ASN A 82 -2.91 -11.55 -9.44
C ASN A 82 -2.99 -11.78 -7.92
N ARG A 83 -3.82 -11.01 -7.22
CA ARG A 83 -4.05 -11.22 -5.77
C ARG A 83 -4.73 -12.56 -5.50
N ASP A 84 -5.65 -12.99 -6.35
CA ASP A 84 -6.31 -14.28 -6.21
C ASP A 84 -5.37 -15.43 -6.57
N LYS A 85 -4.58 -15.31 -7.65
CA LYS A 85 -3.49 -16.25 -7.96
C LYS A 85 -2.53 -16.42 -6.78
N LEU A 86 -2.14 -15.33 -6.12
CA LEU A 86 -1.29 -15.40 -4.94
C LEU A 86 -1.95 -16.16 -3.78
N LYS A 87 -3.23 -15.90 -3.50
CA LYS A 87 -3.98 -16.65 -2.47
C LYS A 87 -4.04 -18.14 -2.76
N GLU A 88 -4.15 -18.51 -4.04
CA GLU A 88 -4.15 -19.92 -4.47
C GLU A 88 -2.75 -20.55 -4.44
N SER A 89 -1.70 -19.73 -4.59
CA SER A 89 -0.30 -20.20 -4.65
C SER A 89 0.35 -20.42 -3.28
N VAL A 90 -0.12 -19.75 -2.22
CA VAL A 90 0.43 -19.94 -0.87
C VAL A 90 -0.01 -21.28 -0.26
N SER A 91 0.87 -21.91 0.50
CA SER A 91 0.58 -23.22 1.12
C SER A 91 -0.49 -23.16 2.21
N GLU A 92 -1.14 -24.30 2.48
CA GLU A 92 -2.02 -24.46 3.65
C GLU A 92 -1.29 -24.17 4.96
N GLU A 93 0.02 -24.41 5.01
CA GLU A 93 0.85 -24.09 6.17
C GLU A 93 0.94 -22.58 6.39
N PHE A 94 1.21 -21.81 5.33
CA PHE A 94 1.18 -20.34 5.38
C PHE A 94 -0.16 -19.83 5.93
N LEU A 95 -1.28 -20.34 5.39
CA LEU A 95 -2.63 -19.92 5.76
C LEU A 95 -3.05 -20.27 7.21
N LYS A 96 -2.31 -21.16 7.89
CA LYS A 96 -2.53 -21.44 9.33
C LYS A 96 -2.06 -20.29 10.22
N PHE A 97 -1.05 -19.54 9.78
CA PHE A 97 -0.38 -18.53 10.60
C PHE A 97 -0.60 -17.11 10.06
N HIS A 98 -0.78 -16.97 8.75
CA HIS A 98 -0.77 -15.68 8.06
C HIS A 98 -1.99 -15.49 7.16
N THR A 99 -2.28 -14.23 6.86
CA THR A 99 -3.23 -13.83 5.82
C THR A 99 -2.47 -13.21 4.66
N VAL A 100 -2.96 -13.41 3.44
CA VAL A 100 -2.36 -12.80 2.26
C VAL A 100 -2.69 -11.31 2.23
N LYS A 101 -1.68 -10.48 2.49
CA LYS A 101 -1.78 -9.03 2.39
C LYS A 101 -0.76 -8.51 1.39
N VAL A 102 -1.27 -7.91 0.33
CA VAL A 102 -0.50 -7.38 -0.80
C VAL A 102 -0.44 -5.87 -0.68
N ILE A 103 0.69 -5.26 -1.01
CA ILE A 103 0.84 -3.82 -1.17
C ILE A 103 1.47 -3.50 -2.54
N THR A 104 1.23 -2.28 -3.01
CA THR A 104 1.88 -1.76 -4.22
C THR A 104 3.37 -1.53 -4.00
N HIS A 105 4.18 -1.55 -5.07
CA HIS A 105 5.57 -1.05 -5.01
C HIS A 105 5.64 0.40 -4.49
N PHE A 106 4.66 1.24 -4.85
CA PHE A 106 4.53 2.60 -4.34
C PHE A 106 4.41 2.63 -2.82
N ARG A 107 3.51 1.81 -2.24
CA ARG A 107 3.38 1.69 -0.79
C ARG A 107 4.64 1.11 -0.15
N ALA A 108 5.19 0.05 -0.71
CA ALA A 108 6.40 -0.58 -0.19
C ALA A 108 7.58 0.42 -0.13
N PHE A 109 7.78 1.24 -1.16
CA PHE A 109 8.81 2.26 -1.14
C PHE A 109 8.58 3.32 -0.04
N ALA A 110 7.34 3.77 0.15
CA ALA A 110 7.03 4.70 1.24
C ALA A 110 7.30 4.07 2.61
N GLU A 111 6.90 2.81 2.81
CA GLU A 111 7.20 2.05 4.03
C GLU A 111 8.71 1.98 4.27
N TYR A 112 9.48 1.61 3.26
CA TYR A 112 10.93 1.57 3.35
C TYR A 112 11.52 2.91 3.78
N VAL A 113 11.13 4.02 3.12
CA VAL A 113 11.67 5.36 3.36
C VAL A 113 11.31 5.89 4.75
N PHE A 114 10.05 5.78 5.17
CA PHE A 114 9.60 6.36 6.45
C PHE A 114 10.05 5.56 7.68
N HIS A 115 10.46 4.31 7.50
CA HIS A 115 11.12 3.51 8.54
C HIS A 115 12.64 3.79 8.67
N GLN A 116 13.23 4.57 7.76
CA GLN A 116 14.61 5.01 7.90
C GLN A 116 14.74 6.17 8.90
N GLU A 117 15.98 6.46 9.32
CA GLU A 117 16.31 7.66 10.09
C GLU A 117 15.71 8.92 9.45
N ARG A 118 15.27 9.86 10.29
CA ARG A 118 14.58 11.09 9.86
C ARG A 118 15.31 11.87 8.77
N ILE A 119 16.65 11.84 8.73
CA ILE A 119 17.45 12.50 7.69
C ILE A 119 17.15 11.99 6.26
N MET A 120 16.59 10.78 6.14
CA MET A 120 16.27 10.11 4.87
C MET A 120 14.93 10.53 4.26
N TRP A 121 14.02 11.12 5.04
CA TRP A 121 12.68 11.50 4.56
C TRP A 121 12.26 12.93 4.92
N ASP A 122 12.98 13.60 5.83
CA ASP A 122 12.79 15.03 6.12
C ASP A 122 13.28 15.93 4.97
N ARG A 123 13.90 15.34 3.94
CA ARG A 123 14.28 15.96 2.66
C ARG A 123 13.52 15.27 1.52
N ASN A 124 13.49 15.91 0.36
CA ASN A 124 12.84 15.33 -0.81
C ASN A 124 13.58 14.06 -1.27
N THR A 125 12.84 12.98 -1.36
CA THR A 125 13.34 11.64 -1.68
C THR A 125 12.67 11.13 -2.95
N LEU A 126 13.48 10.63 -3.88
CA LEU A 126 13.04 10.19 -5.20
C LEU A 126 13.41 8.73 -5.42
N LEU A 127 12.46 7.92 -5.85
CA LEU A 127 12.70 6.64 -6.49
C LEU A 127 12.64 6.82 -8.00
N LEU A 128 13.60 6.22 -8.71
CA LEU A 128 13.54 5.96 -10.14
C LEU A 128 13.58 4.45 -10.33
N ASP A 129 12.52 3.90 -10.91
CA ASP A 129 12.36 2.49 -11.21
C ASP A 129 12.27 2.28 -12.72
N TYR A 130 13.29 1.65 -13.31
CA TYR A 130 13.44 1.52 -14.76
C TYR A 130 13.31 0.07 -15.21
N HIS A 131 12.23 -0.25 -15.94
CA HIS A 131 12.00 -1.52 -16.63
C HIS A 131 11.43 -1.28 -18.03
N ASP A 132 11.78 -2.11 -19.02
CA ASP A 132 11.15 -2.15 -20.36
C ASP A 132 10.96 -0.78 -21.07
N ASN A 133 11.98 0.09 -21.04
CA ASN A 133 11.90 1.48 -21.56
C ASN A 133 10.80 2.35 -20.93
N GLN A 134 10.33 1.99 -19.74
CA GLN A 134 9.49 2.81 -18.89
C GLN A 134 10.21 3.18 -17.60
N LEU A 135 10.11 4.44 -17.21
CA LEU A 135 10.63 4.94 -15.96
C LEU A 135 9.47 5.32 -15.04
N SER A 136 9.18 4.46 -14.07
CA SER A 136 8.31 4.81 -12.96
C SER A 136 9.11 5.63 -11.94
N TYR A 137 8.47 6.61 -11.30
CA TYR A 137 9.10 7.35 -10.23
C TYR A 137 8.14 7.61 -9.09
N VAL A 138 8.70 7.61 -7.88
CA VAL A 138 8.02 8.04 -6.67
C VAL A 138 8.75 9.23 -6.09
N LEU A 139 8.08 10.38 -5.97
CA LEU A 139 8.63 11.56 -5.30
C LEU A 139 7.93 11.77 -3.96
N ILE A 140 8.70 11.70 -2.88
CA ILE A 140 8.27 12.07 -1.53
C ILE A 140 8.78 13.50 -1.26
N ASP A 141 7.87 14.46 -1.14
CA ASP A 141 8.18 15.87 -0.89
C ASP A 141 7.44 16.45 0.31
N GLN A 142 8.06 17.45 0.95
CA GLN A 142 7.45 18.17 2.06
C GLN A 142 6.51 19.26 1.54
N ILE A 143 5.20 19.12 1.78
CA ILE A 143 4.16 20.05 1.30
C ILE A 143 3.82 21.17 2.30
N ARG A 144 4.06 20.97 3.61
CA ARG A 144 3.88 22.02 4.63
C ARG A 144 5.20 22.38 5.31
N ARG A 145 5.64 23.63 5.17
CA ARG A 145 6.88 24.17 5.79
C ARG A 145 6.67 24.71 7.22
N SER A 146 5.51 24.46 7.82
CA SER A 146 5.14 24.96 9.15
C SER A 146 5.79 24.15 10.29
N ARG A 147 5.47 24.49 11.54
CA ARG A 147 5.91 23.75 12.75
C ARG A 147 5.45 22.27 12.74
N GLN A 148 4.34 21.98 12.05
CA GLN A 148 3.90 20.63 11.71
C GLN A 148 4.18 20.37 10.23
N LYS A 149 5.15 19.49 9.95
CA LYS A 149 5.53 19.09 8.59
C LYS A 149 4.55 18.05 8.08
N ALA A 150 4.01 18.26 6.88
CA ALA A 150 3.26 17.24 6.15
C ALA A 150 4.00 16.91 4.86
N TYR A 151 3.85 15.67 4.43
CA TYR A 151 4.50 15.11 3.25
C TYR A 151 3.48 14.67 2.22
N ARG A 152 3.95 14.52 0.99
CA ARG A 152 3.20 13.91 -0.08
C ARG A 152 4.13 12.95 -0.80
N ALA A 153 3.65 11.75 -1.09
CA ALA A 153 4.29 10.80 -1.97
C ALA A 153 3.49 10.80 -3.28
N VAL A 154 4.14 10.94 -4.43
CA VAL A 154 3.48 10.94 -5.75
C VAL A 154 4.12 9.90 -6.64
N GLU A 155 3.31 9.01 -7.20
CA GLU A 155 3.74 8.04 -8.21
C GLU A 155 3.36 8.50 -9.62
N LYS A 156 4.30 8.46 -10.57
CA LYS A 156 4.03 8.67 -12.01
C LYS A 156 4.98 7.86 -12.87
N GLN A 157 4.66 7.78 -14.16
CA GLN A 157 5.48 7.12 -15.18
C GLN A 157 5.94 8.10 -16.24
N ILE A 158 7.09 7.79 -16.85
CA ILE A 158 7.69 8.50 -17.98
C ILE A 158 8.03 7.46 -19.05
N ASP A 159 7.50 7.64 -20.26
CA ASP A 159 7.93 6.88 -21.43
C ASP A 159 9.30 7.39 -21.90
N LEU A 160 10.33 6.55 -21.80
CA LEU A 160 11.70 6.90 -22.13
C LEU A 160 11.92 7.08 -23.65
N ASN A 161 11.03 6.53 -24.49
CA ASN A 161 11.09 6.72 -25.93
C ASN A 161 10.89 8.20 -26.32
N GLU A 162 10.07 8.94 -25.58
CA GLU A 162 9.87 10.39 -25.78
C GLU A 162 11.17 11.19 -25.59
N TYR A 163 12.11 10.63 -24.82
CA TYR A 163 13.41 11.23 -24.52
C TYR A 163 14.56 10.59 -25.30
N ARG A 164 14.26 9.67 -26.23
CA ARG A 164 15.24 8.93 -27.03
C ARG A 164 16.25 8.15 -26.15
N VAL A 165 15.84 7.75 -24.96
CA VAL A 165 16.65 6.88 -24.11
C VAL A 165 16.37 5.46 -24.57
N VAL A 166 17.28 4.91 -25.35
CA VAL A 166 17.16 3.57 -25.94
C VAL A 166 18.27 2.71 -25.37
N GLU A 167 17.88 1.59 -24.77
CA GLU A 167 18.81 0.65 -24.15
C GLU A 167 19.87 0.13 -25.13
N GLY A 168 21.13 0.08 -24.70
CA GLY A 168 22.26 -0.42 -25.48
C GLY A 168 22.81 0.56 -26.53
N THR A 169 22.22 1.76 -26.68
CA THR A 169 22.72 2.77 -27.62
C THR A 169 23.86 3.60 -27.01
N PRO A 170 24.83 4.08 -27.83
CA PRO A 170 25.89 4.97 -27.35
C PRO A 170 25.36 6.27 -26.70
N GLU A 171 24.18 6.73 -27.12
CA GLU A 171 23.55 7.96 -26.65
C GLU A 171 22.71 7.78 -25.38
N GLN A 172 22.47 6.53 -24.91
CA GLN A 172 21.60 6.22 -23.78
C GLN A 172 21.90 7.08 -22.53
N ASP A 173 23.15 7.11 -22.08
CA ASP A 173 23.59 7.90 -20.91
C ASP A 173 23.40 9.41 -21.14
N ALA A 174 23.72 9.90 -22.34
CA ALA A 174 23.61 11.32 -22.64
C ALA A 174 22.15 11.80 -22.65
N ASN A 175 21.26 11.01 -23.27
CA ASN A 175 19.84 11.30 -23.36
C ASN A 175 19.16 11.17 -21.99
N PHE A 176 19.48 10.10 -21.24
CA PHE A 176 18.96 9.89 -19.89
C PHE A 176 19.43 10.99 -18.95
N GLY A 177 20.72 11.35 -18.98
CA GLY A 177 21.26 12.43 -18.18
C GLY A 177 20.63 13.79 -18.50
N GLN A 178 20.31 14.08 -19.77
CA GLN A 178 19.59 15.31 -20.13
C GLN A 178 18.16 15.31 -19.59
N MET A 179 17.45 14.20 -19.70
CA MET A 179 16.10 14.04 -19.16
C MET A 179 16.11 14.23 -17.63
N VAL A 180 16.96 13.48 -16.91
CA VAL A 180 17.07 13.54 -15.44
C VAL A 180 17.45 14.94 -14.96
N LYS A 181 18.32 15.66 -15.67
CA LYS A 181 18.65 17.07 -15.36
C LYS A 181 17.41 17.96 -15.40
N ARG A 182 16.62 17.87 -16.48
CA ARG A 182 15.38 18.66 -16.63
C ARG A 182 14.33 18.25 -15.59
N PHE A 183 14.24 16.95 -15.31
CA PHE A 183 13.33 16.41 -14.30
C PHE A 183 13.66 16.97 -12.91
N LEU A 184 14.91 16.87 -12.45
CA LEU A 184 15.32 17.29 -11.12
C LEU A 184 15.27 18.81 -10.89
N VAL A 185 15.23 19.62 -11.95
CA VAL A 185 14.97 21.07 -11.83
C VAL A 185 13.53 21.34 -11.40
N LYS A 186 12.56 20.56 -11.92
CA LYS A 186 11.13 20.69 -11.57
C LYS A 186 10.78 19.91 -10.30
N ASN A 187 11.47 18.80 -10.07
CA ASN A 187 11.24 17.85 -9.00
C ASN A 187 12.52 17.71 -8.16
N PRO A 188 12.85 18.70 -7.32
CA PRO A 188 14.09 18.66 -6.54
C PRO A 188 14.09 17.47 -5.60
N ALA A 189 15.18 16.70 -5.61
CA ALA A 189 15.42 15.58 -4.71
C ALA A 189 16.86 15.62 -4.18
N ASN A 190 17.01 15.27 -2.90
CA ASN A 190 18.29 15.20 -2.19
C ASN A 190 18.77 13.76 -2.02
N ILE A 191 17.83 12.82 -2.04
CA ILE A 191 18.05 11.40 -1.85
C ILE A 191 17.40 10.70 -3.03
N ILE A 192 18.17 9.87 -3.73
CA ILE A 192 17.73 9.21 -4.96
C ILE A 192 17.98 7.72 -4.84
N PHE A 193 16.93 6.93 -5.01
CA PHE A 193 16.98 5.49 -5.14
C PHE A 193 16.83 5.13 -6.62
N LEU A 194 17.69 4.24 -7.09
CA LEU A 194 17.66 3.68 -8.43
C LEU A 194 17.41 2.18 -8.30
N THR A 195 16.37 1.68 -8.96
CA THR A 195 15.99 0.26 -8.97
C THR A 195 15.47 -0.16 -10.34
N GLY A 196 15.42 -1.46 -10.57
CA GLY A 196 14.94 -2.04 -11.81
C GLY A 196 16.04 -2.40 -12.81
N SER A 197 15.69 -3.26 -13.75
CA SER A 197 16.64 -3.91 -14.68
C SER A 197 17.27 -2.94 -15.68
N GLY A 198 16.61 -1.83 -15.99
CA GLY A 198 17.13 -0.81 -16.91
C GLY A 198 18.35 -0.06 -16.37
N PHE A 199 18.64 -0.14 -15.06
CA PHE A 199 19.89 0.37 -14.47
C PHE A 199 21.00 -0.67 -14.38
N GLU A 200 20.76 -1.91 -14.81
CA GLU A 200 21.81 -2.93 -14.85
C GLU A 200 22.91 -2.57 -15.86
N GLY A 201 24.11 -3.04 -15.56
CA GLY A 201 25.31 -2.72 -16.33
C GLY A 201 25.94 -1.37 -15.97
N ASN A 202 26.82 -0.89 -16.85
CA ASN A 202 27.69 0.25 -16.56
C ASN A 202 27.57 1.35 -17.63
N TRP A 203 26.34 1.62 -18.07
CA TRP A 203 26.05 2.58 -19.14
C TRP A 203 25.94 4.01 -18.62
N MET A 204 25.38 4.25 -17.42
CA MET A 204 25.00 5.58 -16.93
C MET A 204 26.10 6.38 -16.19
N LYS A 205 27.36 6.25 -16.60
CA LYS A 205 28.52 6.84 -15.87
C LYS A 205 28.44 8.36 -15.71
N LYS A 206 28.09 9.08 -16.79
CA LYS A 206 28.02 10.55 -16.77
C LYS A 206 26.79 11.00 -15.98
N THR A 207 25.68 10.31 -16.13
CA THR A 207 24.46 10.60 -15.37
C THR A 207 24.67 10.38 -13.88
N LEU A 208 25.30 9.26 -13.47
CA LEU A 208 25.64 9.00 -12.06
C LEU A 208 26.52 10.09 -11.46
N THR A 209 27.53 10.57 -12.20
CA THR A 209 28.38 11.68 -11.75
C THR A 209 27.56 12.93 -11.43
N TYR A 210 26.56 13.24 -12.26
CA TYR A 210 25.64 14.36 -12.00
C TYR A 210 24.67 14.09 -10.85
N LEU A 211 24.13 12.87 -10.75
CA LEU A 211 23.22 12.49 -9.68
C LEU A 211 23.89 12.61 -8.32
N CYS A 212 25.11 12.05 -8.17
CA CYS A 212 25.90 12.05 -6.95
C CYS A 212 26.49 13.43 -6.59
N ALA A 213 26.37 14.44 -7.46
CA ALA A 213 26.82 15.79 -7.16
C ALA A 213 25.91 16.47 -6.13
N GLY A 214 26.27 16.32 -4.84
CA GLY A 214 25.56 16.94 -3.72
C GLY A 214 24.29 16.20 -3.26
N ARG A 215 24.09 14.95 -3.71
CA ARG A 215 22.95 14.10 -3.32
C ARG A 215 23.43 12.74 -2.86
N ARG A 216 22.63 12.08 -2.02
CA ARG A 216 22.84 10.66 -1.68
C ARG A 216 22.11 9.82 -2.73
N VAL A 217 22.84 8.90 -3.37
CA VAL A 217 22.30 8.04 -4.42
C VAL A 217 22.51 6.59 -4.00
N PHE A 218 21.45 5.81 -4.01
CA PHE A 218 21.43 4.38 -3.68
C PHE A 218 20.99 3.61 -4.91
N LEU A 219 21.67 2.49 -5.19
CA LEU A 219 21.32 1.56 -6.26
C LEU A 219 21.12 0.20 -5.61
N GLY A 220 19.93 -0.39 -5.79
CA GLY A 220 19.60 -1.68 -5.18
C GLY A 220 18.20 -2.14 -5.58
N GLN A 221 17.98 -3.46 -5.54
CA GLN A 221 16.74 -4.06 -6.03
C GLN A 221 15.75 -4.38 -4.89
N ASN A 222 16.21 -4.52 -3.64
CA ASN A 222 15.44 -5.13 -2.54
C ASN A 222 14.49 -4.16 -1.80
N LEU A 223 14.25 -2.97 -2.35
CA LEU A 223 13.52 -1.90 -1.69
C LEU A 223 12.06 -2.29 -1.38
N TYR A 224 11.42 -3.00 -2.29
CA TYR A 224 10.01 -3.36 -2.18
C TYR A 224 9.80 -4.48 -1.15
N ALA A 225 10.61 -5.54 -1.20
CA ALA A 225 10.58 -6.60 -0.19
C ALA A 225 10.88 -6.04 1.20
N ASN A 226 11.87 -5.15 1.33
CA ASN A 226 12.17 -4.47 2.59
C ASN A 226 10.98 -3.62 3.07
N GLY A 227 10.34 -2.86 2.19
CA GLY A 227 9.15 -2.08 2.51
C GLY A 227 7.98 -2.93 3.01
N ALA A 228 7.70 -4.04 2.34
CA ALA A 228 6.68 -5.00 2.75
C ALA A 228 7.00 -5.61 4.13
N CYS A 229 8.26 -5.95 4.36
CA CYS A 229 8.76 -6.47 5.63
C CYS A 229 8.56 -5.45 6.77
N LEU A 230 8.95 -4.20 6.55
CA LEU A 230 8.89 -3.12 7.54
C LEU A 230 7.44 -2.77 7.93
N LEU A 231 6.49 -2.82 6.99
CA LEU A 231 5.06 -2.70 7.28
C LEU A 231 4.57 -3.75 8.30
N GLY A 232 5.23 -4.91 8.38
CA GLY A 232 4.97 -5.96 9.37
C GLY A 232 5.24 -5.54 10.80
N ILE A 233 6.24 -4.67 11.01
CA ILE A 233 6.66 -4.20 12.33
C ILE A 233 5.62 -3.23 12.88
N HIS A 234 5.38 -2.14 12.16
CA HIS A 234 4.31 -1.18 12.40
C HIS A 234 4.04 -0.38 11.12
N PRO A 235 2.83 0.18 10.93
CA PRO A 235 2.57 1.09 9.82
C PRO A 235 3.27 2.44 10.03
N ILE A 236 3.34 3.24 8.96
CA ILE A 236 3.82 4.63 9.02
C ILE A 236 2.91 5.47 9.94
N GLU A 237 3.41 5.87 11.11
CA GLU A 237 2.66 6.67 12.09
C GLU A 237 2.10 7.98 11.50
N LEU A 238 2.92 8.68 10.69
CA LEU A 238 2.53 9.92 10.02
C LEU A 238 1.32 9.74 9.09
N MET A 239 1.06 8.53 8.61
CA MET A 239 -0.12 8.27 7.80
C MET A 239 -1.39 8.22 8.66
N ASP A 240 -1.32 7.55 9.81
CA ASP A 240 -2.43 7.49 10.76
C ASP A 240 -2.76 8.87 11.35
N GLU A 241 -1.75 9.76 11.44
CA GLU A 241 -1.92 11.17 11.81
C GLU A 241 -2.46 12.06 10.67
N GLY A 242 -2.64 11.53 9.46
CA GLY A 242 -3.05 12.31 8.28
C GLY A 242 -1.99 13.30 7.79
N MET A 243 -0.72 13.04 8.11
CA MET A 243 0.43 13.90 7.81
C MET A 243 1.19 13.48 6.54
N ILE A 244 0.78 12.38 5.90
CA ILE A 244 1.27 11.95 4.58
C ILE A 244 0.08 11.78 3.64
N LEU A 245 0.15 12.44 2.48
CA LEU A 245 -0.74 12.17 1.36
C LEU A 245 -0.07 11.21 0.37
N MET A 246 -0.62 10.00 0.22
CA MET A 246 -0.17 9.02 -0.78
C MET A 246 -0.93 9.21 -2.09
N ASP A 247 -0.37 9.96 -3.04
CA ASP A 247 -0.98 10.31 -4.33
C ASP A 247 -0.57 9.30 -5.43
N GLY A 248 -1.26 8.15 -5.45
CA GLY A 248 -1.08 7.07 -6.43
C GLY A 248 -2.42 6.51 -6.93
N PRO A 249 -2.43 5.74 -8.04
CA PRO A 249 -3.64 5.28 -8.71
C PRO A 249 -4.50 4.34 -7.85
N ASP A 250 -3.87 3.48 -7.04
CA ASP A 250 -4.56 2.53 -6.17
C ASP A 250 -4.97 3.09 -4.81
N MET A 251 -4.55 4.30 -4.47
CA MET A 251 -4.74 4.86 -3.13
C MET A 251 -6.14 5.48 -2.96
N VAL A 252 -6.74 5.25 -1.80
CA VAL A 252 -8.02 5.87 -1.42
C VAL A 252 -7.78 7.21 -0.71
N TYR A 253 -8.40 8.27 -1.23
CA TYR A 253 -8.38 9.64 -0.66
C TYR A 253 -9.63 9.98 0.15
N HIS A 254 -10.66 9.15 0.05
CA HIS A 254 -11.95 9.39 0.66
C HIS A 254 -12.11 8.56 1.93
N THR A 255 -12.33 9.25 3.03
CA THR A 255 -12.79 8.58 4.26
C THR A 255 -14.31 8.42 4.14
N VAL A 256 -14.82 7.20 4.29
CA VAL A 256 -16.25 6.94 4.43
C VAL A 256 -16.59 6.94 5.90
N GLY A 257 -17.54 7.77 6.31
CA GLY A 257 -17.98 7.84 7.71
C GLY A 257 -19.48 8.04 7.83
N VAL A 258 -19.94 8.04 9.07
CA VAL A 258 -21.35 8.29 9.45
C VAL A 258 -21.40 9.35 10.54
N ILE A 259 -22.52 10.05 10.65
CA ILE A 259 -22.79 10.90 11.81
C ILE A 259 -23.60 10.09 12.82
N THR A 260 -23.05 9.91 14.01
CA THR A 260 -23.71 9.31 15.17
C THR A 260 -24.10 10.40 16.16
N THR A 261 -24.87 10.04 17.19
CA THR A 261 -25.15 10.93 18.32
C THR A 261 -24.51 10.34 19.58
N GLU A 262 -23.46 10.99 20.08
CA GLU A 262 -22.78 10.63 21.32
C GLU A 262 -23.02 11.71 22.37
N ALA A 263 -23.48 11.31 23.56
CA ALA A 263 -23.86 12.22 24.64
C ALA A 263 -24.78 13.38 24.21
N GLY A 264 -25.67 13.13 23.24
CA GLY A 264 -26.62 14.11 22.71
C GLY A 264 -26.05 15.07 21.67
N LYS A 265 -24.80 14.90 21.23
CA LYS A 265 -24.15 15.73 20.20
C LYS A 265 -23.89 14.92 18.92
N PRO A 266 -24.11 15.51 17.73
CA PRO A 266 -23.66 14.91 16.48
C PRO A 266 -22.13 14.73 16.49
N GLN A 267 -21.66 13.54 16.11
CA GLN A 267 -20.25 13.22 16.00
C GLN A 267 -19.98 12.47 14.70
N TYR A 268 -18.98 12.91 13.95
CA TYR A 268 -18.52 12.18 12.78
C TYR A 268 -17.68 10.99 13.24
N VAL A 269 -18.05 9.80 12.77
CA VAL A 269 -17.34 8.55 13.04
C VAL A 269 -16.82 8.03 11.70
N PRO A 270 -15.50 8.11 11.44
CA PRO A 270 -14.91 7.51 10.25
C PRO A 270 -15.02 5.99 10.34
N ILE A 271 -15.43 5.35 9.25
CA ILE A 271 -15.49 3.89 9.14
C ILE A 271 -14.24 3.37 8.47
N THR A 272 -13.75 4.05 7.44
CA THR A 272 -12.50 3.73 6.74
C THR A 272 -11.41 4.77 7.02
N SER A 273 -10.16 4.44 6.71
CA SER A 273 -9.03 5.37 6.70
C SER A 273 -8.47 5.54 5.29
N ILE A 274 -7.77 6.65 5.06
CA ILE A 274 -7.12 6.97 3.79
C ILE A 274 -5.68 6.47 3.72
N GLY A 275 -5.05 6.63 2.56
CA GLY A 275 -3.62 6.41 2.37
C GLY A 275 -3.23 4.95 2.17
N ARG A 276 -4.21 4.05 2.05
CA ARG A 276 -4.04 2.62 1.75
C ARG A 276 -4.61 2.31 0.37
N GLU A 277 -4.19 1.19 -0.19
CA GLU A 277 -4.78 0.70 -1.44
C GLU A 277 -6.26 0.40 -1.25
N TRP A 278 -7.07 0.59 -2.29
CA TRP A 278 -8.51 0.38 -2.23
C TRP A 278 -8.89 -1.02 -1.74
N TYR A 279 -8.18 -2.05 -2.18
CA TYR A 279 -8.43 -3.44 -1.75
C TYR A 279 -7.97 -3.73 -0.31
N ASN A 280 -7.11 -2.88 0.25
CA ASN A 280 -6.71 -2.91 1.67
C ASN A 280 -7.56 -1.95 2.54
N THR A 281 -8.42 -1.15 1.91
CA THR A 281 -9.26 -0.15 2.59
C THR A 281 -10.65 -0.72 2.85
N HIS A 282 -10.90 -1.03 4.11
CA HIS A 282 -12.19 -1.51 4.58
C HIS A 282 -12.40 -1.08 6.03
N GLY A 283 -13.63 -1.17 6.49
CA GLY A 283 -13.95 -0.85 7.88
C GLY A 283 -15.36 -1.27 8.24
N SER A 284 -15.62 -1.33 9.54
CA SER A 284 -16.96 -1.66 10.03
C SER A 284 -17.29 -0.91 11.30
N VAL A 285 -18.58 -0.58 11.46
CA VAL A 285 -19.11 0.02 12.68
C VAL A 285 -20.51 -0.54 12.95
N ASP A 286 -20.84 -0.75 14.21
CA ASP A 286 -22.20 -1.07 14.63
C ASP A 286 -22.89 0.21 15.11
N ILE A 287 -24.03 0.56 14.51
CA ILE A 287 -24.87 1.69 14.93
C ILE A 287 -26.22 1.21 15.44
N ILE A 288 -26.89 2.04 16.23
CA ILE A 288 -28.27 1.80 16.67
C ILE A 288 -29.18 2.83 15.99
N LEU A 289 -30.17 2.34 15.25
CA LEU A 289 -31.18 3.21 14.62
C LEU A 289 -32.13 3.78 15.67
N ASP A 290 -32.46 5.06 15.55
CA ASP A 290 -33.46 5.72 16.38
C ASP A 290 -34.85 5.65 15.72
N LYS A 291 -35.40 6.79 15.28
CA LYS A 291 -36.76 6.86 14.69
C LYS A 291 -36.80 6.62 13.19
N SER A 292 -35.67 6.76 12.49
CA SER A 292 -35.58 6.58 11.03
C SER A 292 -34.92 5.26 10.66
N GLN A 293 -35.41 4.65 9.58
CA GLN A 293 -34.73 3.54 8.89
C GLN A 293 -33.80 4.09 7.80
N ARG A 294 -33.13 5.19 8.09
CA ARG A 294 -32.24 5.92 7.18
C ARG A 294 -30.90 6.12 7.86
N VAL A 295 -29.83 5.92 7.11
CA VAL A 295 -28.45 6.20 7.51
C VAL A 295 -27.86 7.22 6.55
N ASP A 296 -27.29 8.29 7.09
CA ASP A 296 -26.57 9.30 6.31
C ASP A 296 -25.06 9.00 6.40
N PHE A 297 -24.46 8.84 5.23
CA PHE A 297 -23.03 8.65 5.02
C PHE A 297 -22.39 9.95 4.56
N PHE A 298 -21.14 10.14 4.95
CA PHE A 298 -20.33 11.27 4.55
C PHE A 298 -19.02 10.75 3.96
N TYR A 299 -18.65 11.29 2.80
CA TYR A 299 -17.41 11.01 2.12
C TYR A 299 -16.51 12.24 2.22
N HIS A 300 -15.40 12.13 2.94
CA HIS A 300 -14.45 13.23 3.10
C HIS A 300 -13.25 13.01 2.19
N ASN A 301 -13.12 13.84 1.15
CA ASN A 301 -11.96 13.89 0.28
C ASN A 301 -10.83 14.66 0.99
N THR A 302 -9.75 13.97 1.34
CA THR A 302 -8.63 14.61 2.08
C THR A 302 -7.75 15.47 1.17
N LYS A 303 -7.73 15.21 -0.14
CA LYS A 303 -6.92 15.94 -1.12
C LYS A 303 -7.48 17.35 -1.35
N GLU A 304 -8.78 17.43 -1.59
CA GLU A 304 -9.49 18.70 -1.87
C GLU A 304 -10.13 19.32 -0.62
N ASN A 305 -10.17 18.57 0.50
CA ASN A 305 -10.85 18.96 1.74
C ASN A 305 -12.35 19.22 1.55
N GLU A 306 -12.99 18.36 0.74
CA GLU A 306 -14.43 18.42 0.41
C GLU A 306 -15.19 17.28 1.11
N ILE A 307 -16.46 17.54 1.46
CA ILE A 307 -17.33 16.55 2.09
C ILE A 307 -18.61 16.41 1.27
N GLU A 308 -18.92 15.18 0.89
CA GLU A 308 -20.16 14.81 0.21
C GLU A 308 -21.06 13.98 1.11
N GLY A 309 -22.36 14.19 1.02
CA GLY A 309 -23.36 13.45 1.80
C GLY A 309 -24.17 12.50 0.93
N ALA A 310 -24.40 11.28 1.40
CA ALA A 310 -25.25 10.28 0.76
C ALA A 310 -26.21 9.65 1.77
N ALA A 311 -27.46 9.45 1.36
CA ALA A 311 -28.50 8.91 2.23
C ALA A 311 -28.94 7.52 1.77
N CYS A 312 -28.94 6.56 2.70
CA CYS A 312 -29.39 5.20 2.45
C CYS A 312 -30.65 4.88 3.26
N ASP A 313 -31.77 4.67 2.58
CA ASP A 313 -33.01 4.16 3.19
C ASP A 313 -33.00 2.63 3.25
N ILE A 314 -33.04 2.08 4.45
CA ILE A 314 -33.07 0.63 4.69
C ILE A 314 -34.51 0.15 4.60
N LYS A 315 -34.88 -0.40 3.44
CA LYS A 315 -36.24 -0.89 3.20
C LYS A 315 -36.49 -2.20 3.94
N GLY A 316 -37.72 -2.42 4.38
CA GLY A 316 -38.22 -3.72 4.84
C GLY A 316 -37.57 -4.27 6.10
N LEU A 317 -37.16 -3.40 7.03
CA LEU A 317 -36.91 -3.78 8.42
C LEU A 317 -38.26 -3.96 9.15
N PRO A 318 -38.35 -4.86 10.15
CA PRO A 318 -39.54 -4.99 10.98
C PRO A 318 -39.80 -3.70 11.75
N LYS A 319 -41.07 -3.42 12.07
CA LYS A 319 -41.41 -2.31 12.95
C LYS A 319 -40.97 -2.65 14.37
N ARG A 320 -39.97 -1.92 14.88
CA ARG A 320 -39.49 -2.03 16.25
C ARG A 320 -39.51 -0.64 16.91
N PRO A 321 -39.56 -0.56 18.26
CA PRO A 321 -39.39 0.71 18.96
C PRO A 321 -38.07 1.41 18.59
N PRO A 322 -37.97 2.74 18.72
CA PRO A 322 -36.69 3.44 18.54
C PRO A 322 -35.59 2.82 19.40
N LYS A 323 -34.35 2.82 18.90
CA LYS A 323 -33.16 2.29 19.59
C LYS A 323 -33.15 0.80 19.87
N THR A 324 -33.90 0.02 19.09
CA THR A 324 -33.97 -1.46 19.20
C THR A 324 -33.57 -2.18 17.91
N THR A 325 -32.85 -1.49 17.03
CA THR A 325 -32.28 -2.07 15.81
C THR A 325 -30.82 -1.68 15.70
N ARG A 326 -29.93 -2.65 15.90
CA ARG A 326 -28.50 -2.50 15.62
C ARG A 326 -28.24 -2.87 14.16
N ILE A 327 -27.55 -2.00 13.45
CA ILE A 327 -27.09 -2.23 12.08
C ILE A 327 -25.57 -2.35 12.11
N ARG A 328 -25.04 -3.44 11.56
CA ARG A 328 -23.63 -3.52 11.20
C ARG A 328 -23.43 -2.90 9.84
N ILE A 329 -22.58 -1.88 9.78
CA ILE A 329 -22.16 -1.23 8.55
C ILE A 329 -20.77 -1.76 8.21
N GLU A 330 -20.58 -2.26 6.99
CA GLU A 330 -19.27 -2.61 6.44
C GLU A 330 -19.04 -1.83 5.17
N VAL A 331 -17.85 -1.23 5.01
CA VAL A 331 -17.45 -0.50 3.80
C VAL A 331 -16.37 -1.30 3.09
N ARG A 332 -16.53 -1.50 1.78
CA ARG A 332 -15.54 -2.15 0.91
C ARG A 332 -15.40 -1.36 -0.38
N PHE A 333 -14.16 -1.13 -0.81
CA PHE A 333 -13.88 -0.49 -2.09
C PHE A 333 -13.72 -1.53 -3.20
N THR A 334 -14.13 -1.17 -4.41
CA THR A 334 -13.92 -1.94 -5.65
C THR A 334 -12.96 -1.23 -6.61
N SER A 335 -12.66 0.05 -6.36
CA SER A 335 -11.59 0.83 -6.98
C SER A 335 -11.21 1.98 -6.04
N SER A 336 -10.29 2.87 -6.43
CA SER A 336 -9.96 4.07 -5.64
C SER A 336 -11.10 5.08 -5.47
N VAL A 337 -12.17 4.97 -6.28
CA VAL A 337 -13.32 5.90 -6.27
C VAL A 337 -14.69 5.20 -6.22
N GLU A 338 -14.75 3.87 -6.24
CA GLU A 338 -16.01 3.12 -6.21
C GLU A 338 -15.99 2.05 -5.13
N GLY A 339 -17.17 1.69 -4.62
CA GLY A 339 -17.31 0.63 -3.65
C GLY A 339 -18.74 0.40 -3.21
N VAL A 340 -18.87 -0.32 -2.10
CA VAL A 340 -20.14 -0.74 -1.53
C VAL A 340 -20.15 -0.60 -0.02
N ILE A 341 -21.29 -0.17 0.50
CA ILE A 341 -21.61 -0.17 1.92
C ILE A 341 -22.67 -1.27 2.16
N LEU A 342 -22.37 -2.20 3.05
CA LEU A 342 -23.26 -3.28 3.45
C LEU A 342 -23.87 -2.92 4.81
N LEU A 343 -25.20 -2.86 4.87
CA LEU A 343 -25.95 -2.59 6.10
C LEU A 343 -26.71 -3.86 6.50
N LYS A 344 -26.26 -4.54 7.57
CA LYS A 344 -26.85 -5.79 8.06
C LYS A 344 -27.65 -5.57 9.35
N ASP A 345 -28.91 -6.00 9.37
CA ASP A 345 -29.72 -6.00 10.60
C ASP A 345 -29.24 -7.07 11.58
N MET A 346 -28.67 -6.62 12.69
CA MET A 346 -28.17 -7.44 13.78
C MET A 346 -29.16 -7.55 14.93
N GLY A 347 -30.37 -7.00 14.80
CA GLY A 347 -31.38 -7.00 15.86
C GLY A 347 -30.93 -6.20 17.10
N PHE A 348 -31.45 -6.54 18.26
CA PHE A 348 -31.06 -5.99 19.54
C PHE A 348 -31.32 -7.02 20.66
N GLY A 349 -30.44 -8.03 20.70
CA GLY A 349 -30.58 -9.18 21.59
C GLY A 349 -31.78 -10.06 21.25
N GLU A 350 -32.20 -10.88 22.21
CA GLU A 350 -33.30 -11.85 22.04
C GLU A 350 -34.67 -11.18 21.94
N MET A 351 -34.86 -10.02 22.57
CA MET A 351 -36.13 -9.28 22.53
C MET A 351 -36.46 -8.75 21.13
N PHE A 352 -35.42 -8.46 20.34
CA PHE A 352 -35.54 -7.96 18.98
C PHE A 352 -34.59 -8.73 18.06
N PRO A 353 -34.92 -9.97 17.67
CA PRO A 353 -34.00 -10.83 16.93
C PRO A 353 -33.55 -10.21 15.61
N ALA A 354 -32.31 -10.49 15.21
CA ALA A 354 -31.78 -10.13 13.91
C ALA A 354 -32.62 -10.74 12.78
N THR A 355 -32.97 -9.96 11.75
CA THR A 355 -33.53 -10.54 10.52
C THR A 355 -32.46 -11.10 9.60
N GLY A 356 -31.18 -10.74 9.83
CA GLY A 356 -30.08 -11.09 8.95
C GLY A 356 -30.12 -10.37 7.59
N LYS A 357 -31.10 -9.50 7.37
CA LYS A 357 -31.26 -8.74 6.13
C LYS A 357 -30.03 -7.88 5.88
N ILE A 358 -29.53 -7.92 4.64
CA ILE A 358 -28.42 -7.10 4.16
C ILE A 358 -28.96 -6.13 3.10
N THR A 359 -28.75 -4.83 3.31
CA THR A 359 -28.96 -3.80 2.29
C THR A 359 -27.60 -3.45 1.69
N VAL A 360 -27.54 -3.46 0.36
CA VAL A 360 -26.33 -3.15 -0.40
C VAL A 360 -26.48 -1.74 -0.94
N PHE A 361 -25.56 -0.85 -0.57
CA PHE A 361 -25.57 0.55 -0.96
C PHE A 361 -24.27 0.89 -1.73
N PRO A 362 -24.27 0.81 -3.07
CA PRO A 362 -23.11 1.15 -3.87
C PRO A 362 -22.85 2.66 -3.82
N PHE A 363 -21.58 3.05 -3.90
CA PHE A 363 -21.17 4.45 -3.97
C PHE A 363 -20.14 4.67 -5.07
N LYS A 364 -20.13 5.91 -5.58
CA LYS A 364 -19.14 6.43 -6.51
C LYS A 364 -18.75 7.83 -6.06
N LEU A 365 -17.46 8.03 -5.85
CA LEU A 365 -16.85 9.24 -5.33
C LEU A 365 -16.45 10.14 -6.50
N ILE A 366 -16.53 11.45 -6.30
CA ILE A 366 -16.03 12.41 -7.28
C ILE A 366 -14.50 12.44 -7.16
N SER A 367 -13.82 12.28 -8.30
CA SER A 367 -12.36 12.21 -8.40
C SER A 367 -11.69 13.58 -8.27
#